data_AF-A0A954VVY4-F1
#
_entry.id   AF-A0A954VVY4-F1
#
_cell.length_a   1.000
_cell.length_b   1.000
_cell.length_c   1.000
_cell.angle_alpha   90.00
_cell.angle_beta   90.00
_cell.angle_gamma   90.00
#
_symmetry.space_group_name_H-M   'P 1'
#
loop_
_entity.id
_entity.type
_entity.pdbx_description
1 polymer ?
#
loop_
_entity_poly.entity_id
_entity_poly.type
_entity_poly.pdbx_seq_one_letter_code
_entity_poly.pdbx_strand_id
1 'polypeptide(L)'
;MTFDFPCRSIRFFIPIVLFLRFALPTQGQTAVVEVASFPQDVAVHREIAQPPETDIQDIVSTTAGMMVRTDQAWYVLENQAWRISKPPQIASAGLADSYEVRQIAMRKDGRRAAATDKGVFEQLPGTAWAKLTIDDDLGRTWATRDVRGVTYDSHGDLWIASLAGVIRREEKGWTFYTGSEGLPYNDFTCCMAAGNGDVWFGTTKGAIRYRRGVWAYRQGQRWLPDDQVRAIAVDSQNQAWFATGNGVGCIEQRTMTLQSKATFYEDEIDRLIKRTPYGYTSEVSLPEPGQKQNVIHHDSDNDGLWTAMYGASQCYAYAVTKSEIAKQRAKQAFEALRFLQTVTQGGQHSPPQGYVARTILPASGPDPNEGRMEHDRLTRANGDRLWKVYEPRWPLSADGQWYWKSDTSSDELDGHYFFYPLYYDLVADDELEKSAVRQVVADLTDHLIMHDYVLMEHDGTPTRWAVFRPQSLNHSEEWTVERGLNSLSVLSYLAVAKHVTGQQKYDIAAEKLMREYAFDTNTMVP
;
A
#
# COMPACT_ATOMS: atom_id res chain seq x y z
N MET A 1 10.59 1.65 51.94
CA MET A 1 11.77 1.60 51.07
C MET A 1 11.42 2.31 49.79
N THR A 2 11.95 3.51 49.67
CA THR A 2 11.90 4.44 48.55
C THR A 2 12.69 3.88 47.37
N PHE A 3 12.06 3.82 46.20
CA PHE A 3 12.76 3.95 44.94
C PHE A 3 12.15 5.16 44.22
N ASP A 4 12.83 6.30 44.37
CA ASP A 4 12.71 7.45 43.50
C ASP A 4 13.23 7.06 42.11
N PHE A 5 12.43 7.30 41.08
CA PHE A 5 12.96 7.71 39.79
C PHE A 5 12.21 8.95 39.30
N PRO A 6 12.94 9.96 38.79
CA PRO A 6 12.51 11.34 38.80
C PRO A 6 11.57 11.66 37.63
N CYS A 7 10.57 12.47 37.95
CA CYS A 7 9.80 13.26 37.01
C CYS A 7 10.77 14.09 36.14
N ARG A 8 10.96 13.70 34.89
CA ARG A 8 11.46 14.56 33.82
C ARG A 8 10.34 14.72 32.81
N SER A 9 9.81 15.94 32.77
CA SER A 9 9.07 16.55 31.67
C SER A 9 9.40 15.94 30.30
N ILE A 10 8.55 15.03 29.82
CA ILE A 10 8.55 14.64 28.41
C ILE A 10 7.56 15.57 27.71
N ARG A 11 8.10 16.66 27.17
CA ARG A 11 7.42 17.44 26.12
C ARG A 11 7.30 16.53 24.90
N PHE A 12 6.16 15.84 24.73
CA PHE A 12 5.77 15.34 23.42
C PHE A 12 5.30 16.55 22.60
N PHE A 13 6.26 17.27 22.04
CA PHE A 13 5.99 18.12 20.90
C PHE A 13 5.75 17.20 19.71
N ILE A 14 4.53 17.19 19.19
CA ILE A 14 4.18 16.68 17.87
C ILE A 14 5.11 17.37 16.85
N PRO A 15 6.02 16.67 16.14
CA PRO A 15 6.76 17.25 15.05
C PRO A 15 6.21 16.68 13.75
N ILE A 16 5.00 17.10 13.35
CA ILE A 16 4.47 16.83 12.00
C ILE A 16 4.29 18.12 11.18
N VAL A 17 4.64 19.30 11.72
CA VAL A 17 4.50 20.58 10.99
C VAL A 17 5.84 21.23 10.59
N LEU A 18 6.98 20.57 10.79
CA LEU A 18 8.30 21.16 10.44
C LEU A 18 9.19 20.18 9.68
N PHE A 19 8.76 19.81 8.47
CA PHE A 19 9.65 19.21 7.46
C PHE A 19 9.57 19.91 6.11
N LEU A 20 9.43 21.24 6.09
CA LEU A 20 9.66 22.07 4.90
C LEU A 20 10.34 23.40 5.27
N ARG A 21 11.52 23.32 5.91
CA ARG A 21 12.54 24.37 5.81
C ARG A 21 13.84 23.74 5.31
N PHE A 22 13.81 23.19 4.10
CA PHE A 22 15.04 23.02 3.34
C PHE A 22 15.44 24.39 2.82
N ALA A 23 16.72 24.71 3.01
CA ALA A 23 17.36 25.94 2.59
C ALA A 23 16.98 26.30 1.15
N LEU A 24 16.26 27.41 0.96
CA LEU A 24 16.17 28.05 -0.34
C LEU A 24 17.58 28.51 -0.71
N PRO A 25 18.14 28.09 -1.86
CA PRO A 25 19.43 28.60 -2.31
C PRO A 25 19.33 30.13 -2.47
N THR A 26 20.35 30.82 -1.95
CA THR A 26 20.56 32.25 -2.17
C THR A 26 20.47 32.58 -3.66
N GLN A 27 19.78 33.67 -4.00
CA GLN A 27 19.61 34.17 -5.37
C GLN A 27 20.92 34.11 -6.16
N GLY A 28 20.93 33.40 -7.29
CA GLY A 28 22.01 33.45 -8.28
C GLY A 28 22.77 32.15 -8.55
N GLN A 29 22.47 31.05 -7.87
CA GLN A 29 22.97 29.72 -8.27
C GLN A 29 21.80 28.83 -8.69
N THR A 30 21.69 28.55 -9.99
CA THR A 30 20.92 27.40 -10.49
C THR A 30 21.60 26.14 -9.99
N ALA A 31 21.20 25.67 -8.80
CA ALA A 31 21.51 24.30 -8.40
C ALA A 31 20.85 23.40 -9.45
N VAL A 32 21.66 22.71 -10.24
CA VAL A 32 21.17 21.59 -11.05
C VAL A 32 20.72 20.54 -10.04
N VAL A 33 19.41 20.49 -9.77
CA VAL A 33 18.83 19.43 -8.98
C VAL A 33 18.92 18.18 -9.84
N GLU A 34 19.90 17.32 -9.59
CA GLU A 34 19.90 15.97 -10.15
C GLU A 34 18.64 15.27 -9.64
N VAL A 35 17.69 15.02 -10.53
CA VAL A 35 16.50 14.24 -10.21
C VAL A 35 16.97 12.81 -9.99
N ALA A 36 17.09 12.41 -8.72
CA ALA A 36 17.53 11.08 -8.35
C ALA A 36 16.63 10.03 -9.03
N SER A 37 17.26 9.09 -9.75
CA SER A 37 16.60 7.90 -10.24
C SER A 37 16.84 6.74 -9.27
N PHE A 38 15.90 5.80 -9.23
CA PHE A 38 16.00 4.61 -8.41
C PHE A 38 15.53 3.38 -9.19
N PRO A 39 16.06 2.19 -8.88
CA PRO A 39 15.62 0.95 -9.49
C PRO A 39 14.30 0.49 -8.85
N GLN A 40 13.21 0.46 -9.63
CA GLN A 40 11.90 -0.03 -9.22
C GLN A 40 11.68 -1.45 -9.74
N ASP A 41 11.19 -2.34 -8.90
CA ASP A 41 10.73 -3.65 -9.36
C ASP A 41 9.39 -3.52 -10.04
N VAL A 42 9.26 -4.12 -11.21
CA VAL A 42 8.03 -4.15 -11.99
C VAL A 42 7.76 -5.59 -12.39
N ALA A 43 6.59 -6.10 -11.99
CA ALA A 43 6.11 -7.39 -12.44
C ALA A 43 5.55 -7.25 -13.86
N VAL A 44 6.08 -8.03 -14.79
CA VAL A 44 5.74 -7.97 -16.22
C VAL A 44 5.12 -9.28 -16.71
N HIS A 45 4.67 -10.15 -15.79
CA HIS A 45 4.08 -11.45 -16.12
C HIS A 45 2.82 -11.36 -16.99
N ARG A 46 2.13 -10.22 -16.97
CA ARG A 46 0.98 -9.91 -17.84
C ARG A 46 1.37 -9.29 -19.19
N GLU A 47 2.63 -8.90 -19.35
CA GLU A 47 3.18 -8.30 -20.58
C GLU A 47 3.93 -9.34 -21.44
N ILE A 48 4.29 -10.49 -20.85
CA ILE A 48 4.99 -11.58 -21.54
C ILE A 48 4.02 -12.68 -21.98
N ALA A 49 4.37 -13.39 -23.06
CA ALA A 49 3.63 -14.58 -23.45
C ALA A 49 3.76 -15.68 -22.39
N GLN A 50 2.68 -16.43 -22.17
CA GLN A 50 2.67 -17.61 -21.32
C GLN A 50 2.82 -18.88 -22.18
N PRO A 51 3.49 -19.93 -21.69
CA PRO A 51 3.53 -21.22 -22.38
C PRO A 51 2.12 -21.83 -22.47
N PRO A 52 1.86 -22.77 -23.40
CA PRO A 52 0.53 -23.37 -23.58
C PRO A 52 -0.04 -24.03 -22.33
N GLU A 53 0.84 -24.58 -21.48
CA GLU A 53 0.51 -25.13 -20.18
C GLU A 53 1.04 -24.20 -19.09
N THR A 54 0.18 -23.83 -18.15
CA THR A 54 0.52 -22.85 -17.11
C THR A 54 1.08 -23.50 -15.84
N ASP A 55 1.01 -24.82 -15.68
CA ASP A 55 1.62 -25.49 -14.53
C ASP A 55 3.13 -25.68 -14.73
N ILE A 56 3.93 -24.68 -14.33
CA ILE A 56 5.36 -24.64 -14.61
C ILE A 56 6.14 -25.35 -13.51
N GLN A 57 6.81 -26.43 -13.87
CA GLN A 57 7.54 -27.29 -12.95
C GLN A 57 8.98 -26.85 -12.72
N ASP A 58 9.60 -26.20 -13.71
CA ASP A 58 10.98 -25.73 -13.63
C ASP A 58 11.22 -24.58 -14.61
N ILE A 59 12.24 -23.75 -14.33
CA ILE A 59 12.68 -22.65 -15.20
C ILE A 59 14.19 -22.48 -15.12
N VAL A 60 14.84 -22.33 -16.27
CA VAL A 60 16.29 -22.15 -16.38
C VAL A 60 16.64 -21.12 -17.44
N SER A 61 17.71 -20.36 -17.18
CA SER A 61 18.30 -19.47 -18.18
C SER A 61 19.46 -20.16 -18.87
N THR A 62 19.44 -20.18 -20.21
CA THR A 62 20.47 -20.83 -21.04
C THR A 62 20.98 -19.88 -22.11
N THR A 63 22.01 -20.29 -22.86
CA THR A 63 22.48 -19.55 -24.03
C THR A 63 21.45 -19.47 -25.17
N ALA A 64 20.49 -20.40 -25.22
CA ALA A 64 19.38 -20.38 -26.17
C ALA A 64 18.24 -19.43 -25.74
N GLY A 65 18.27 -18.95 -24.49
CA GLY A 65 17.22 -18.14 -23.89
C GLY A 65 16.64 -18.77 -22.63
N MET A 66 15.52 -18.20 -22.18
CA MET A 66 14.75 -18.71 -21.05
C MET A 66 14.02 -19.99 -21.46
N MET A 67 14.15 -21.04 -20.66
CA MET A 67 13.49 -22.32 -20.88
C MET A 67 12.65 -22.71 -19.68
N VAL A 68 11.50 -23.33 -19.93
CA VAL A 68 10.59 -23.82 -18.88
C VAL A 68 10.24 -25.27 -19.11
N ARG A 69 9.96 -25.98 -18.02
CA ARG A 69 9.46 -27.35 -18.04
C ARG A 69 8.02 -27.39 -17.54
N THR A 70 7.16 -28.07 -18.27
CA THR A 70 5.83 -28.48 -17.82
C THR A 70 5.80 -30.00 -17.66
N ASP A 71 4.65 -30.58 -17.34
CA ASP A 71 4.51 -32.04 -17.30
C ASP A 71 4.58 -32.68 -18.69
N GLN A 72 4.28 -31.93 -19.75
CA GLN A 72 4.27 -32.46 -21.11
C GLN A 72 5.59 -32.26 -21.86
N ALA A 73 6.24 -31.11 -21.71
CA ALA A 73 7.43 -30.79 -22.51
C ALA A 73 8.33 -29.72 -21.88
N TRP A 74 9.50 -29.56 -22.49
CA TRP A 74 10.30 -28.35 -22.35
C TRP A 74 9.90 -27.34 -23.43
N TYR A 75 9.91 -26.07 -23.05
CA TYR A 75 9.71 -24.95 -23.96
C TYR A 75 10.87 -23.97 -23.84
N VAL A 76 11.20 -23.29 -24.93
CA VAL A 76 12.13 -22.17 -24.98
C VAL A 76 11.40 -20.91 -25.45
N LEU A 77 11.70 -19.77 -24.83
CA LEU A 77 11.16 -18.47 -25.21
C LEU A 77 12.00 -17.88 -26.35
N GLU A 78 11.41 -17.83 -27.54
CA GLU A 78 12.04 -17.29 -28.75
C GLU A 78 11.11 -16.24 -29.38
N ASN A 79 11.62 -15.01 -29.59
CA ASN A 79 10.86 -13.92 -30.19
C ASN A 79 9.48 -13.69 -29.52
N GLN A 80 9.45 -13.67 -28.19
CA GLN A 80 8.23 -13.50 -27.39
C GLN A 80 7.20 -14.65 -27.54
N ALA A 81 7.61 -15.82 -28.04
CA ALA A 81 6.74 -16.99 -28.14
C ALA A 81 7.42 -18.24 -27.58
N TRP A 82 6.66 -19.06 -26.86
CA TRP A 82 7.13 -20.34 -26.33
C TRP A 82 7.05 -21.43 -27.39
N ARG A 83 8.17 -22.13 -27.62
CA ARG A 83 8.27 -23.23 -28.58
C ARG A 83 8.78 -24.49 -27.89
N ILE A 84 8.23 -25.64 -28.26
CA ILE A 84 8.68 -26.93 -27.76
C ILE A 84 10.19 -27.07 -28.06
N SER A 85 10.94 -27.48 -27.05
CA SER A 85 12.38 -27.72 -27.13
C SER A 85 12.75 -29.06 -26.52
N LYS A 86 13.97 -29.51 -26.79
CA LYS A 86 14.56 -30.61 -26.03
C LYS A 86 14.98 -30.11 -24.65
N PRO A 87 14.99 -30.97 -23.62
CA PRO A 87 15.54 -30.61 -22.32
C PRO A 87 16.94 -30.01 -22.45
N PRO A 88 17.29 -29.01 -21.61
CA PRO A 88 18.65 -28.51 -21.54
C PRO A 88 19.60 -29.64 -21.13
N GLN A 89 20.85 -29.56 -21.57
CA GLN A 89 21.88 -30.48 -21.08
C GLN A 89 22.21 -30.14 -19.63
N ILE A 90 21.81 -31.01 -18.71
CA ILE A 90 22.12 -30.88 -17.29
C ILE A 90 23.34 -31.74 -16.99
N ALA A 91 24.43 -31.12 -16.53
CA ALA A 91 25.58 -31.85 -16.04
C ALA A 91 25.22 -32.58 -14.74
N SER A 92 25.63 -33.85 -14.62
CA SER A 92 25.44 -34.60 -13.37
C SER A 92 26.08 -33.88 -12.18
N ALA A 93 25.43 -33.98 -11.03
CA ALA A 93 25.99 -33.51 -9.76
C ALA A 93 27.33 -34.20 -9.45
N GLY A 94 27.47 -35.47 -9.84
CA GLY A 94 28.55 -36.33 -9.36
C GLY A 94 28.51 -36.56 -7.84
N LEU A 95 27.35 -36.31 -7.21
CA LEU A 95 27.06 -36.61 -5.81
C LEU A 95 26.45 -38.02 -5.73
N ALA A 96 26.63 -38.73 -4.62
CA ALA A 96 26.11 -40.09 -4.48
C ALA A 96 24.58 -40.15 -4.64
N ASP A 97 24.08 -41.19 -5.33
CA ASP A 97 22.65 -41.39 -5.63
C ASP A 97 21.76 -41.54 -4.38
N SER A 98 22.36 -41.73 -3.19
CA SER A 98 21.66 -41.78 -1.91
C SER A 98 21.14 -40.42 -1.43
N TYR A 99 21.49 -39.32 -2.10
CA TYR A 99 21.08 -37.96 -1.73
C TYR A 99 20.12 -37.41 -2.78
N GLU A 100 19.01 -36.83 -2.30
CA GLU A 100 18.11 -36.06 -3.16
C GLU A 100 18.74 -34.67 -3.36
N VAL A 101 19.31 -34.43 -4.55
CA VAL A 101 19.89 -33.13 -4.91
C VAL A 101 18.79 -32.22 -5.42
N ARG A 102 18.55 -31.11 -4.72
CA ARG A 102 17.49 -30.14 -5.06
C ARG A 102 18.02 -28.99 -5.90
N GLN A 103 19.25 -28.55 -5.64
CA GLN A 103 19.88 -27.47 -6.40
C GLN A 103 21.40 -27.59 -6.35
N ILE A 104 22.06 -27.17 -7.43
CA ILE A 104 23.52 -27.03 -7.49
C ILE A 104 23.85 -25.62 -7.97
N ALA A 105 24.82 -24.99 -7.31
CA ALA A 105 25.39 -23.73 -7.74
C ALA A 105 26.89 -23.89 -7.98
N MET A 106 27.40 -23.16 -8.98
CA MET A 106 28.81 -23.12 -9.30
C MET A 106 29.30 -21.67 -9.22
N ARG A 107 30.41 -21.48 -8.51
CA ARG A 107 31.12 -20.22 -8.44
C ARG A 107 32.10 -20.11 -9.62
N LYS A 108 32.48 -18.88 -9.98
CA LYS A 108 33.39 -18.61 -11.12
C LYS A 108 34.75 -19.33 -11.03
N ASP A 109 35.22 -19.66 -9.83
CA ASP A 109 36.45 -20.39 -9.56
C ASP A 109 36.31 -21.93 -9.72
N GLY A 110 35.13 -22.41 -10.10
CA GLY A 110 34.82 -23.83 -10.27
C GLY A 110 34.39 -24.54 -8.98
N ARG A 111 34.34 -23.84 -7.83
CA ARG A 111 33.74 -24.38 -6.60
C ARG A 111 32.25 -24.62 -6.81
N ARG A 112 31.74 -25.75 -6.33
CA ARG A 112 30.32 -26.11 -6.42
C ARG A 112 29.72 -26.30 -5.04
N ALA A 113 28.46 -25.91 -4.88
CA ALA A 113 27.65 -26.21 -3.70
C ALA A 113 26.39 -26.96 -4.14
N ALA A 114 25.94 -27.91 -3.33
CA ALA A 114 24.71 -28.68 -3.56
C ALA A 114 23.80 -28.60 -2.33
N ALA A 115 22.55 -28.22 -2.55
CA ALA A 115 21.45 -28.33 -1.60
C ALA A 115 20.84 -29.73 -1.69
N THR A 116 20.72 -30.42 -0.56
CA THR A 116 20.16 -31.77 -0.52
C THR A 116 19.22 -31.99 0.67
N ASP A 117 18.50 -33.12 0.64
CA ASP A 117 17.74 -33.62 1.79
C ASP A 117 18.62 -33.89 3.03
N LYS A 118 19.94 -34.08 2.86
CA LYS A 118 20.90 -34.35 3.94
C LYS A 118 21.82 -33.17 4.27
N GLY A 119 21.52 -31.96 3.79
CA GLY A 119 22.24 -30.74 4.14
C GLY A 119 22.92 -30.07 2.95
N VAL A 120 23.96 -29.29 3.20
CA VAL A 120 24.79 -28.67 2.15
C VAL A 120 26.07 -29.46 1.93
N PHE A 121 26.39 -29.71 0.66
CA PHE A 121 27.67 -30.27 0.25
C PHE A 121 28.43 -29.25 -0.59
N GLU A 122 29.74 -29.22 -0.46
CA GLU A 122 30.63 -28.37 -1.25
C GLU A 122 31.73 -29.20 -1.89
N GLN A 123 32.08 -28.85 -3.11
CA GLN A 123 33.15 -29.46 -3.89
C GLN A 123 34.09 -28.37 -4.39
N LEU A 124 35.38 -28.52 -4.07
CA LEU A 124 36.44 -27.74 -4.70
C LEU A 124 36.76 -28.34 -6.08
N PRO A 125 37.33 -27.55 -7.02
CA PRO A 125 37.75 -28.08 -8.31
C PRO A 125 38.65 -29.31 -8.16
N GLY A 126 38.24 -30.44 -8.74
CA GLY A 126 39.01 -31.69 -8.71
C GLY A 126 38.96 -32.49 -7.41
N THR A 127 38.16 -32.10 -6.42
CA THR A 127 38.03 -32.84 -5.15
C THR A 127 36.72 -33.62 -5.05
N ALA A 128 36.63 -34.51 -4.06
CA ALA A 128 35.35 -35.09 -3.66
C ALA A 128 34.44 -34.04 -3.01
N TRP A 129 33.14 -34.32 -2.99
CA TRP A 129 32.15 -33.55 -2.24
C TRP A 129 32.35 -33.74 -0.73
N ALA A 130 32.26 -32.65 0.02
CA ALA A 130 32.33 -32.64 1.48
C ALA A 130 31.06 -32.01 2.06
N LYS A 131 30.47 -32.62 3.09
CA LYS A 131 29.33 -32.03 3.81
C LYS A 131 29.81 -30.82 4.61
N LEU A 132 29.11 -29.70 4.50
CA LEU A 132 29.36 -28.52 5.32
C LEU A 132 28.71 -28.68 6.71
N THR A 133 29.47 -28.34 7.74
CA THR A 133 28.96 -28.14 9.10
C THR A 133 28.92 -26.65 9.37
N ILE A 134 27.73 -26.13 9.69
CA ILE A 134 27.48 -24.71 9.88
C ILE A 134 27.01 -24.52 11.32
N ASP A 135 27.85 -23.95 12.16
CA ASP A 135 27.54 -23.60 13.55
C ASP A 135 27.47 -22.08 13.68
N ASP A 136 26.67 -21.59 14.62
CA ASP A 136 26.51 -20.16 14.88
C ASP A 136 27.24 -19.67 16.13
N ASP A 137 28.16 -20.49 16.67
CA ASP A 137 28.94 -20.25 17.89
C ASP A 137 28.07 -20.10 19.16
N LEU A 138 26.77 -20.37 19.06
CA LEU A 138 25.81 -20.43 20.16
C LEU A 138 25.36 -21.88 20.43
N GLY A 139 26.04 -22.85 19.84
CA GLY A 139 25.75 -24.28 19.97
C GLY A 139 24.58 -24.76 19.11
N ARG A 140 24.17 -23.99 18.09
CA ARG A 140 23.15 -24.42 17.12
C ARG A 140 23.79 -24.72 15.78
N THR A 141 23.50 -25.90 15.25
CA THR A 141 23.92 -26.30 13.90
C THR A 141 22.81 -26.06 12.89
N TRP A 142 23.15 -25.39 11.79
CA TRP A 142 22.24 -24.98 10.72
C TRP A 142 22.38 -25.85 9.47
N ALA A 143 21.33 -25.84 8.63
CA ALA A 143 21.30 -26.55 7.34
C ALA A 143 21.73 -28.03 7.41
N THR A 144 21.39 -28.70 8.52
CA THR A 144 21.79 -30.10 8.80
C THR A 144 21.12 -31.12 7.89
N ARG A 145 19.93 -30.77 7.37
CA ARG A 145 19.06 -31.53 6.48
C ARG A 145 18.11 -30.60 5.74
N ASP A 146 17.43 -31.14 4.75
CA ASP A 146 16.33 -30.50 4.01
C ASP A 146 16.65 -29.08 3.53
N VAL A 147 17.84 -28.89 2.96
CA VAL A 147 18.21 -27.62 2.35
C VAL A 147 17.50 -27.50 1.01
N ARG A 148 16.89 -26.34 0.76
CA ARG A 148 16.00 -26.11 -0.38
C ARG A 148 16.72 -25.46 -1.55
N GLY A 149 17.68 -24.59 -1.28
CA GLY A 149 18.44 -23.91 -2.31
C GLY A 149 19.84 -23.52 -1.88
N VAL A 150 20.75 -23.45 -2.85
CA VAL A 150 22.09 -22.89 -2.71
C VAL A 150 22.39 -22.01 -3.92
N THR A 151 23.06 -20.89 -3.73
CA THR A 151 23.54 -20.03 -4.81
C THR A 151 24.78 -19.24 -4.41
N TYR A 152 25.58 -18.82 -5.40
CA TYR A 152 26.69 -17.89 -5.18
C TYR A 152 26.34 -16.55 -5.79
N ASP A 153 26.48 -15.47 -5.01
CA ASP A 153 26.26 -14.12 -5.54
C ASP A 153 27.49 -13.58 -6.31
N SER A 154 27.37 -12.35 -6.82
CA SER A 154 28.43 -11.70 -7.59
C SER A 154 29.68 -11.32 -6.77
N HIS A 155 29.57 -11.25 -5.44
CA HIS A 155 30.70 -11.12 -4.51
C HIS A 155 31.35 -12.47 -4.21
N GLY A 156 30.67 -13.56 -4.58
CA GLY A 156 31.10 -14.93 -4.36
C GLY A 156 30.71 -15.48 -3.00
N ASP A 157 29.77 -14.83 -2.31
CA ASP A 157 29.23 -15.32 -1.05
C ASP A 157 28.29 -16.50 -1.32
N LEU A 158 28.33 -17.50 -0.44
CA LEU A 158 27.43 -18.66 -0.53
C LEU A 158 26.14 -18.35 0.22
N TRP A 159 25.01 -18.40 -0.48
CA TRP A 159 23.69 -18.27 0.08
C TRP A 159 22.99 -19.62 0.15
N ILE A 160 22.33 -19.90 1.28
CA ILE A 160 21.69 -21.18 1.57
C ILE A 160 20.27 -20.91 2.08
N ALA A 161 19.28 -21.49 1.42
CA ALA A 161 17.89 -21.48 1.86
C ALA A 161 17.60 -22.76 2.66
N SER A 162 17.44 -22.63 3.98
CA SER A 162 17.22 -23.75 4.91
C SER A 162 15.86 -23.62 5.62
N LEU A 163 15.38 -24.70 6.22
CA LEU A 163 14.12 -24.68 7.00
C LEU A 163 14.14 -23.66 8.14
N ALA A 164 15.30 -23.40 8.73
CA ALA A 164 15.44 -22.48 9.86
C ALA A 164 15.60 -21.01 9.42
N GLY A 165 15.84 -20.74 8.13
CA GLY A 165 16.14 -19.41 7.63
C GLY A 165 17.18 -19.39 6.52
N VAL A 166 17.65 -18.19 6.19
CA VAL A 166 18.70 -17.99 5.18
C VAL A 166 20.05 -17.91 5.88
N ILE A 167 21.05 -18.58 5.31
CA ILE A 167 22.44 -18.52 5.78
C ILE A 167 23.29 -17.94 4.65
N ARG A 168 24.17 -17.00 4.97
CA ARG A 168 25.13 -16.42 4.03
C ARG A 168 26.55 -16.66 4.56
N ARG A 169 27.43 -17.24 3.73
CA ARG A 169 28.86 -17.32 3.99
C ARG A 169 29.57 -16.16 3.29
N GLU A 170 30.05 -15.22 4.08
CA GLU A 170 30.92 -14.13 3.65
C GLU A 170 32.39 -14.50 3.94
N GLU A 171 33.34 -13.69 3.48
CA GLU A 171 34.76 -13.89 3.78
C GLU A 171 35.04 -13.94 5.29
N LYS A 172 34.28 -13.17 6.09
CA LYS A 172 34.46 -13.02 7.53
C LYS A 172 33.75 -14.08 8.38
N GLY A 173 32.93 -14.95 7.77
CA GLY A 173 32.19 -15.98 8.49
C GLY A 173 30.75 -16.16 8.01
N TRP A 174 29.91 -16.67 8.91
CA TRP A 174 28.51 -16.97 8.65
C TRP A 174 27.59 -15.88 9.21
N THR A 175 26.60 -15.51 8.40
CA THR A 175 25.50 -14.63 8.80
C THR A 175 24.19 -15.39 8.66
N PHE A 176 23.33 -15.29 9.69
CA PHE A 176 22.07 -16.03 9.78
C PHE A 176 20.90 -15.06 9.77
N TYR A 177 19.87 -15.38 8.98
CA TYR A 177 18.68 -14.54 8.85
C TYR A 177 17.42 -15.35 9.14
N THR A 178 16.68 -14.91 10.14
CA THR A 178 15.36 -15.39 10.55
C THR A 178 14.37 -14.23 10.60
N GLY A 179 13.17 -14.48 11.14
CA GLY A 179 12.19 -13.42 11.38
C GLY A 179 12.72 -12.27 12.23
N SER A 180 13.61 -12.52 13.20
CA SER A 180 14.22 -11.44 14.02
C SER A 180 15.16 -10.54 13.23
N GLU A 181 15.72 -11.03 12.12
CA GLU A 181 16.57 -10.26 11.20
C GLU A 181 15.79 -9.74 9.98
N GLY A 182 14.45 -9.80 10.04
CA GLY A 182 13.55 -9.24 9.03
C GLY A 182 13.23 -10.17 7.86
N LEU A 183 13.63 -11.45 7.89
CA LEU A 183 13.20 -12.43 6.90
C LEU A 183 11.67 -12.65 7.02
N PRO A 184 10.88 -12.35 5.98
CA PRO A 184 9.42 -12.33 6.12
C PRO A 184 8.78 -13.72 6.12
N TYR A 185 9.41 -14.71 5.48
CA TYR A 185 8.89 -16.06 5.31
C TYR A 185 10.02 -17.06 5.03
N ASN A 186 9.93 -18.29 5.54
CA ASN A 186 11.04 -19.27 5.51
C ASN A 186 10.67 -20.66 4.98
N ASP A 187 9.48 -20.84 4.39
CA ASP A 187 9.14 -22.09 3.68
C ASP A 187 9.65 -22.02 2.23
N PHE A 188 10.97 -22.16 2.08
CA PHE A 188 11.67 -22.00 0.82
C PHE A 188 11.51 -23.20 -0.13
N THR A 189 11.58 -22.92 -1.43
CA THR A 189 11.62 -23.93 -2.49
C THR A 189 12.94 -23.93 -3.25
N CYS A 190 13.57 -22.76 -3.41
CA CYS A 190 14.84 -22.58 -4.13
C CYS A 190 15.46 -21.20 -3.84
N CYS A 191 16.67 -20.94 -4.35
CA CYS A 191 17.23 -19.58 -4.38
C CYS A 191 18.12 -19.34 -5.59
N MET A 192 18.17 -18.11 -6.11
CA MET A 192 18.98 -17.74 -7.27
C MET A 192 19.56 -16.35 -7.11
N ALA A 193 20.88 -16.22 -7.21
CA ALA A 193 21.55 -14.93 -7.24
C ALA A 193 21.54 -14.32 -8.65
N ALA A 194 21.39 -13.01 -8.71
CA ALA A 194 21.53 -12.22 -9.91
C ALA A 194 22.96 -11.65 -10.04
N GLY A 195 23.37 -11.30 -11.26
CA GLY A 195 24.69 -10.72 -11.53
C GLY A 195 24.92 -9.35 -10.88
N ASN A 196 23.85 -8.63 -10.54
CA ASN A 196 23.88 -7.35 -9.83
C ASN A 196 24.06 -7.48 -8.30
N GLY A 197 24.15 -8.70 -7.76
CA GLY A 197 24.30 -8.98 -6.33
C GLY A 197 22.99 -9.14 -5.56
N ASP A 198 21.83 -9.07 -6.22
CA ASP A 198 20.57 -9.48 -5.59
C ASP A 198 20.52 -10.98 -5.42
N VAL A 199 19.79 -11.44 -4.40
CA VAL A 199 19.48 -12.85 -4.23
C VAL A 199 17.98 -13.02 -4.10
N TRP A 200 17.42 -13.88 -4.94
CA TRP A 200 16.02 -14.24 -4.93
C TRP A 200 15.83 -15.59 -4.24
N PHE A 201 14.76 -15.69 -3.46
CA PHE A 201 14.35 -16.90 -2.76
C PHE A 201 12.92 -17.22 -3.18
N GLY A 202 12.72 -18.42 -3.72
CA GLY A 202 11.39 -18.95 -4.00
C GLY A 202 10.83 -19.54 -2.72
N THR A 203 9.52 -19.37 -2.52
CA THR A 203 8.82 -19.93 -1.36
C THR A 203 7.50 -20.56 -1.81
N THR A 204 6.87 -21.32 -0.92
CA THR A 204 5.51 -21.83 -1.14
C THR A 204 4.44 -20.72 -1.11
N LYS A 205 4.83 -19.49 -0.74
CA LYS A 205 3.95 -18.34 -0.68
C LYS A 205 4.66 -17.08 -1.18
N GLY A 206 4.91 -17.00 -2.48
CA GLY A 206 5.53 -15.87 -3.16
C GLY A 206 7.05 -15.96 -3.28
N ALA A 207 7.68 -14.85 -3.65
CA ALA A 207 9.12 -14.71 -3.76
C ALA A 207 9.66 -13.65 -2.78
N ILE A 208 10.91 -13.81 -2.37
CA ILE A 208 11.61 -12.84 -1.53
C ILE A 208 12.88 -12.41 -2.25
N ARG A 209 13.13 -11.11 -2.34
CA ARG A 209 14.41 -10.57 -2.79
C ARG A 209 15.20 -10.02 -1.61
N TYR A 210 16.46 -10.38 -1.51
CA TYR A 210 17.45 -9.69 -0.71
C TYR A 210 18.27 -8.74 -1.59
N ARG A 211 18.37 -7.47 -1.17
CA ARG A 211 19.26 -6.47 -1.76
C ARG A 211 19.82 -5.57 -0.67
N ARG A 212 21.15 -5.54 -0.51
CA ARG A 212 21.85 -4.55 0.34
C ARG A 212 21.23 -4.43 1.75
N GLY A 213 20.95 -5.55 2.39
CA GLY A 213 20.35 -5.60 3.74
C GLY A 213 18.83 -5.48 3.79
N VAL A 214 18.16 -5.28 2.66
CA VAL A 214 16.70 -5.13 2.59
C VAL A 214 16.05 -6.38 2.02
N TRP A 215 15.12 -6.96 2.78
CA TRP A 215 14.21 -8.01 2.35
C TRP A 215 12.96 -7.40 1.72
N ALA A 216 12.59 -7.90 0.55
CA ALA A 216 11.42 -7.43 -0.17
C ALA A 216 10.54 -8.61 -0.59
N TYR A 217 9.37 -8.73 0.02
CA TYR A 217 8.40 -9.81 -0.24
C TYR A 217 7.53 -9.48 -1.46
N ARG A 218 7.29 -10.47 -2.31
CA ARG A 218 6.60 -10.36 -3.60
C ARG A 218 5.56 -11.48 -3.67
N GLN A 219 4.33 -11.14 -3.34
CA GLN A 219 3.22 -12.08 -3.19
C GLN A 219 1.97 -11.61 -3.93
N GLY A 220 1.16 -12.56 -4.37
CA GLY A 220 -0.13 -12.37 -5.03
C GLY A 220 0.00 -12.00 -6.51
N GLN A 221 -1.16 -11.93 -7.17
CA GLN A 221 -1.28 -11.61 -8.60
C GLN A 221 -0.70 -10.26 -9.02
N ARG A 222 -0.42 -9.38 -8.04
CA ARG A 222 0.34 -8.14 -8.25
C ARG A 222 1.78 -8.40 -8.71
N TRP A 223 2.40 -9.49 -8.24
CA TRP A 223 3.81 -9.77 -8.47
C TRP A 223 4.05 -11.04 -9.28
N LEU A 224 3.25 -12.08 -9.06
CA LEU A 224 3.44 -13.41 -9.63
C LEU A 224 2.10 -13.95 -10.17
N PRO A 225 2.08 -14.82 -11.20
CA PRO A 225 0.86 -15.49 -11.63
C PRO A 225 0.24 -16.39 -10.55
N ASP A 226 1.10 -17.04 -9.76
CA ASP A 226 0.73 -17.87 -8.61
C ASP A 226 1.80 -17.76 -7.50
N ASP A 227 1.38 -17.96 -6.25
CA ASP A 227 2.25 -17.83 -5.08
C ASP A 227 3.19 -19.04 -4.89
N GLN A 228 2.88 -20.21 -5.43
CA GLN A 228 3.74 -21.39 -5.31
C GLN A 228 4.92 -21.29 -6.29
N VAL A 229 6.03 -20.69 -5.84
CA VAL A 229 7.25 -20.58 -6.65
C VAL A 229 8.01 -21.90 -6.58
N ARG A 230 8.21 -22.58 -7.72
CA ARG A 230 8.92 -23.87 -7.78
C ARG A 230 10.40 -23.74 -8.13
N ALA A 231 10.72 -22.81 -9.02
CA ALA A 231 12.08 -22.55 -9.48
C ALA A 231 12.25 -21.08 -9.87
N ILE A 232 13.50 -20.60 -9.84
CA ILE A 232 13.86 -19.24 -10.22
C ILE A 232 15.05 -19.30 -11.17
N ALA A 233 14.95 -18.54 -12.27
CA ALA A 233 16.05 -18.24 -13.15
C ALA A 233 16.30 -16.74 -13.20
N VAL A 234 17.54 -16.33 -13.43
CA VAL A 234 17.89 -14.93 -13.70
C VAL A 234 18.53 -14.85 -15.08
N ASP A 235 18.09 -13.89 -15.88
CA ASP A 235 18.65 -13.67 -17.22
C ASP A 235 19.87 -12.72 -17.22
N SER A 236 20.45 -12.51 -18.40
CA SER A 236 21.61 -11.63 -18.58
C SER A 236 21.33 -10.15 -18.29
N GLN A 237 20.05 -9.76 -18.19
CA GLN A 237 19.61 -8.41 -17.83
C GLN A 237 19.28 -8.28 -16.34
N ASN A 238 19.52 -9.34 -15.54
CA ASN A 238 19.16 -9.44 -14.13
C ASN A 238 17.65 -9.44 -13.86
N GLN A 239 16.83 -9.81 -14.84
CA GLN A 239 15.40 -10.04 -14.60
C GLN A 239 15.24 -11.39 -13.92
N ALA A 240 14.37 -11.45 -12.90
CA ALA A 240 14.07 -12.69 -12.20
C ALA A 240 12.82 -13.32 -12.81
N TRP A 241 12.94 -14.58 -13.22
CA TRP A 241 11.90 -15.37 -13.82
C TRP A 241 11.50 -16.51 -12.88
N PHE A 242 10.21 -16.76 -12.75
CA PHE A 242 9.64 -17.64 -11.72
C PHE A 242 8.78 -18.71 -12.39
N ALA A 243 9.11 -19.99 -12.15
CA ALA A 243 8.19 -21.09 -12.40
C ALA A 243 7.14 -21.12 -11.30
N THR A 244 5.86 -21.01 -11.65
CA THR A 244 4.76 -21.04 -10.68
C THR A 244 3.69 -22.06 -11.08
N GLY A 245 2.75 -22.34 -10.17
CA GLY A 245 1.62 -23.25 -10.43
C GLY A 245 0.65 -22.78 -11.52
N ASN A 246 0.68 -21.50 -11.91
CA ASN A 246 -0.24 -20.94 -12.89
C ASN A 246 0.42 -19.91 -13.81
N GLY A 247 1.64 -20.21 -14.26
CA GLY A 247 2.33 -19.50 -15.33
C GLY A 247 3.77 -19.15 -14.97
N VAL A 248 4.39 -18.41 -15.88
CA VAL A 248 5.73 -17.86 -15.73
C VAL A 248 5.61 -16.44 -15.19
N GLY A 249 6.17 -16.22 -14.00
CA GLY A 249 6.38 -14.88 -13.46
C GLY A 249 7.64 -14.26 -14.03
N CYS A 250 7.65 -12.93 -14.20
CA CYS A 250 8.86 -12.16 -14.46
C CYS A 250 8.80 -10.85 -13.69
N ILE A 251 9.86 -10.56 -12.94
CA ILE A 251 10.07 -9.29 -12.25
C ILE A 251 11.36 -8.69 -12.77
N GLU A 252 11.22 -7.53 -13.41
CA GLU A 252 12.35 -6.76 -13.91
C GLU A 252 12.59 -5.49 -13.09
N GLN A 253 13.70 -4.86 -13.39
CA GLN A 253 14.14 -3.62 -12.77
C GLN A 253 14.03 -2.48 -13.77
N ARG A 254 13.13 -1.54 -13.52
CA ARG A 254 13.04 -0.29 -14.30
C ARG A 254 13.66 0.85 -13.49
N THR A 255 14.71 1.45 -14.02
CA THR A 255 15.21 2.72 -13.48
C THR A 255 14.21 3.83 -13.79
N MET A 256 13.74 4.54 -12.78
CA MET A 256 12.77 5.63 -12.93
C MET A 256 12.99 6.74 -11.91
N THR A 257 12.40 7.90 -12.16
CA THR A 257 12.32 8.99 -11.19
C THR A 257 11.02 8.91 -10.39
N LEU A 258 10.95 9.60 -9.24
CA LEU A 258 9.69 9.74 -8.50
C LEU A 258 8.62 10.43 -9.35
N GLN A 259 9.02 11.40 -10.19
CA GLN A 259 8.13 12.10 -11.12
C GLN A 259 7.52 11.12 -12.14
N SER A 260 8.33 10.31 -12.82
CA SER A 260 7.84 9.34 -13.80
C SER A 260 6.89 8.30 -13.17
N LYS A 261 7.19 7.89 -11.93
CA LYS A 261 6.32 6.98 -11.18
C LYS A 261 4.99 7.64 -10.79
N ALA A 262 5.02 8.90 -10.35
CA ALA A 262 3.82 9.67 -10.04
C ALA A 262 2.94 9.84 -11.29
N THR A 263 3.54 10.26 -12.41
CA THR A 263 2.84 10.40 -13.70
C THR A 263 2.14 9.11 -14.12
N PHE A 264 2.79 7.95 -13.98
CA PHE A 264 2.14 6.67 -14.27
C PHE A 264 0.84 6.45 -13.48
N TYR A 265 0.84 6.75 -12.17
CA TYR A 265 -0.36 6.58 -11.35
C TYR A 265 -1.41 7.66 -11.62
N GLU A 266 -0.99 8.89 -11.90
CA GLU A 266 -1.90 9.98 -12.26
C GLU A 266 -2.62 9.70 -13.58
N ASP A 267 -1.91 9.22 -14.59
CA ASP A 267 -2.50 8.84 -15.88
C ASP A 267 -3.49 7.68 -15.73
N GLU A 268 -3.19 6.71 -14.86
CA GLU A 268 -4.11 5.63 -14.53
C GLU A 268 -5.36 6.14 -13.79
N ILE A 269 -5.20 7.09 -12.87
CA ILE A 269 -6.32 7.70 -12.15
C ILE A 269 -7.23 8.45 -13.12
N ASP A 270 -6.67 9.31 -13.96
CA ASP A 270 -7.44 10.13 -14.89
C ASP A 270 -8.14 9.28 -15.94
N ARG A 271 -7.52 8.17 -16.37
CA ARG A 271 -8.08 7.28 -17.40
C ARG A 271 -9.14 6.31 -16.86
N LEU A 272 -8.96 5.78 -15.65
CA LEU A 272 -9.71 4.60 -15.18
C LEU A 272 -10.56 4.83 -13.94
N ILE A 273 -10.23 5.83 -13.10
CA ILE A 273 -10.72 5.91 -11.73
C ILE A 273 -11.69 7.09 -11.57
N LYS A 274 -11.39 8.22 -12.21
CA LYS A 274 -12.20 9.44 -12.08
C LYS A 274 -13.65 9.21 -12.51
N ARG A 275 -14.59 9.49 -11.61
CA ARG A 275 -16.04 9.42 -11.89
C ARG A 275 -16.75 10.74 -11.68
N THR A 276 -17.94 10.82 -12.28
CA THR A 276 -18.81 11.99 -12.38
C THR A 276 -18.11 13.20 -13.05
N PRO A 277 -18.86 14.24 -13.45
CA PRO A 277 -18.26 15.46 -13.96
C PRO A 277 -17.34 16.18 -12.96
N TYR A 278 -17.47 15.89 -11.65
CA TYR A 278 -16.63 16.49 -10.61
C TYR A 278 -15.27 15.80 -10.45
N GLY A 279 -15.08 14.61 -11.04
CA GLY A 279 -13.79 13.92 -11.01
C GLY A 279 -13.42 13.38 -9.63
N TYR A 280 -14.36 12.77 -8.92
CA TYR A 280 -14.05 12.08 -7.67
C TYR A 280 -13.14 10.89 -7.93
N THR A 281 -12.18 10.68 -7.04
CA THR A 281 -11.30 9.52 -7.03
C THR A 281 -11.95 8.42 -6.19
N SER A 282 -12.12 7.22 -6.74
CA SER A 282 -12.64 6.05 -6.01
C SER A 282 -12.17 4.77 -6.64
N GLU A 283 -12.21 3.69 -5.86
CA GLU A 283 -12.03 2.34 -6.39
C GLU A 283 -12.95 2.05 -7.58
N VAL A 284 -12.47 1.15 -8.45
CA VAL A 284 -13.19 0.63 -9.61
C VAL A 284 -13.04 -0.88 -9.63
N SER A 285 -14.06 -1.55 -10.16
CA SER A 285 -14.02 -2.99 -10.36
C SER A 285 -13.44 -3.31 -11.74
N LEU A 286 -12.46 -4.22 -11.77
CA LEU A 286 -11.98 -4.80 -13.02
C LEU A 286 -12.79 -6.05 -13.35
N PRO A 287 -13.15 -6.29 -14.64
CA PRO A 287 -13.83 -7.52 -15.03
C PRO A 287 -12.99 -8.76 -14.73
N GLU A 288 -11.67 -8.65 -14.91
CA GLU A 288 -10.69 -9.68 -14.56
C GLU A 288 -9.43 -9.04 -13.96
N PRO A 289 -8.71 -9.72 -13.04
CA PRO A 289 -7.51 -9.18 -12.44
C PRO A 289 -6.45 -8.74 -13.46
N GLY A 290 -6.22 -7.42 -13.55
CA GLY A 290 -5.24 -6.82 -14.45
C GLY A 290 -5.78 -6.41 -15.82
N GLN A 291 -7.03 -6.77 -16.15
CA GLN A 291 -7.68 -6.30 -17.37
C GLN A 291 -8.25 -4.90 -17.13
N LYS A 292 -7.60 -3.90 -17.71
CA LYS A 292 -7.95 -2.47 -17.53
C LYS A 292 -8.90 -1.93 -18.60
N GLN A 293 -9.53 -2.80 -19.39
CA GLN A 293 -10.58 -2.43 -20.34
C GLN A 293 -11.94 -2.66 -19.70
N ASN A 294 -12.93 -1.84 -20.06
CA ASN A 294 -14.31 -1.96 -19.56
C ASN A 294 -14.40 -1.96 -18.02
N VAL A 295 -13.62 -1.09 -17.37
CA VAL A 295 -13.68 -0.91 -15.92
C VAL A 295 -15.08 -0.50 -15.50
N ILE A 296 -15.55 -1.04 -14.38
CA ILE A 296 -16.89 -0.77 -13.85
C ILE A 296 -16.73 0.21 -12.70
N HIS A 297 -17.35 1.37 -12.84
CA HIS A 297 -17.45 2.36 -11.78
C HIS A 297 -18.65 2.04 -10.89
N HIS A 298 -18.44 2.17 -9.59
CA HIS A 298 -19.47 2.14 -8.57
C HIS A 298 -19.26 3.34 -7.63
N ASP A 299 -20.30 3.70 -6.87
CA ASP A 299 -20.10 4.61 -5.74
C ASP A 299 -19.25 3.90 -4.68
N SER A 300 -18.34 4.63 -4.05
CA SER A 300 -17.72 4.18 -2.82
C SER A 300 -18.29 4.99 -1.66
N ASP A 301 -18.38 4.34 -0.51
CA ASP A 301 -18.64 4.98 0.76
C ASP A 301 -17.59 6.04 1.12
N ASN A 302 -16.46 6.05 0.40
CA ASN A 302 -15.27 6.85 0.67
C ASN A 302 -14.82 7.78 -0.46
N ASP A 303 -15.78 8.25 -1.27
CA ASP A 303 -15.49 9.14 -2.38
C ASP A 303 -14.85 10.45 -1.95
N GLY A 304 -15.27 10.99 -0.81
CA GLY A 304 -14.70 12.20 -0.22
C GLY A 304 -13.28 11.97 0.26
N LEU A 305 -13.06 10.94 1.07
CA LEU A 305 -11.73 10.58 1.59
C LEU A 305 -10.69 10.38 0.48
N TRP A 306 -10.97 9.51 -0.51
CA TRP A 306 -10.00 9.22 -1.58
C TRP A 306 -9.75 10.43 -2.48
N THR A 307 -10.77 11.26 -2.71
CA THR A 307 -10.63 12.51 -3.45
C THR A 307 -9.79 13.53 -2.67
N ALA A 308 -9.95 13.61 -1.35
CA ALA A 308 -9.17 14.47 -0.49
C ALA A 308 -7.69 14.04 -0.44
N MET A 309 -7.41 12.74 -0.31
CA MET A 309 -6.04 12.20 -0.35
C MET A 309 -5.34 12.51 -1.68
N TYR A 310 -6.05 12.34 -2.80
CA TYR A 310 -5.54 12.73 -4.11
C TYR A 310 -5.33 14.25 -4.21
N GLY A 311 -6.29 15.06 -3.77
CA GLY A 311 -6.18 16.51 -3.75
C GLY A 311 -4.96 16.99 -2.95
N ALA A 312 -4.71 16.38 -1.80
CA ALA A 312 -3.56 16.67 -0.94
C ALA A 312 -2.23 16.35 -1.65
N SER A 313 -2.14 15.20 -2.33
CA SER A 313 -0.94 14.88 -3.11
C SER A 313 -0.69 15.90 -4.22
N GLN A 314 -1.75 16.39 -4.87
CA GLN A 314 -1.66 17.42 -5.90
C GLN A 314 -1.29 18.80 -5.34
N CYS A 315 -1.70 19.14 -4.11
CA CYS A 315 -1.23 20.34 -3.42
C CYS A 315 0.29 20.30 -3.19
N TYR A 316 0.81 19.18 -2.70
CA TYR A 316 2.25 19.00 -2.53
C TYR A 316 3.01 19.03 -3.86
N ALA A 317 2.46 18.38 -4.89
CA ALA A 317 3.04 18.42 -6.23
C ALA A 317 3.11 19.86 -6.76
N TYR A 318 2.03 20.65 -6.64
CA TYR A 318 2.03 22.05 -7.03
C TYR A 318 3.01 22.89 -6.21
N ALA A 319 3.05 22.70 -4.88
CA ALA A 319 3.95 23.45 -4.01
C ALA A 319 5.42 23.33 -4.42
N VAL A 320 5.84 22.13 -4.83
CA VAL A 320 7.22 21.82 -5.22
C VAL A 320 7.50 22.16 -6.69
N THR A 321 6.60 21.78 -7.60
CA THR A 321 6.86 21.83 -9.05
C THR A 321 6.31 23.05 -9.75
N LYS A 322 5.34 23.74 -9.12
CA LYS A 322 4.51 24.78 -9.74
C LYS A 322 3.80 24.30 -11.02
N SER A 323 3.51 23.00 -11.12
CA SER A 323 2.75 22.41 -12.23
C SER A 323 1.30 22.89 -12.25
N GLU A 324 0.90 23.57 -13.32
CA GLU A 324 -0.48 24.02 -13.50
C GLU A 324 -1.49 22.87 -13.56
N ILE A 325 -1.08 21.70 -14.06
CA ILE A 325 -1.94 20.51 -14.07
C ILE A 325 -2.20 20.03 -12.63
N ALA A 326 -1.16 20.02 -11.78
CA ALA A 326 -1.32 19.64 -10.37
C ALA A 326 -2.25 20.63 -9.64
N LYS A 327 -2.09 21.92 -9.93
CA LYS A 327 -2.98 22.97 -9.41
C LYS A 327 -4.43 22.76 -9.80
N GLN A 328 -4.69 22.52 -11.09
CA GLN A 328 -6.03 22.26 -11.61
C GLN A 328 -6.66 21.00 -10.99
N ARG A 329 -5.89 19.92 -10.85
CA ARG A 329 -6.35 18.68 -10.20
C ARG A 329 -6.67 18.90 -8.71
N ALA A 330 -5.86 19.67 -7.98
CA ALA A 330 -6.15 20.03 -6.59
C ALA A 330 -7.43 20.88 -6.48
N LYS A 331 -7.62 21.85 -7.39
CA LYS A 331 -8.84 22.66 -7.46
C LYS A 331 -10.08 21.82 -7.76
N GLN A 332 -9.99 20.91 -8.72
CA GLN A 332 -11.09 19.99 -9.04
C GLN A 332 -11.45 19.12 -7.83
N ALA A 333 -10.45 18.61 -7.10
CA ALA A 333 -10.70 17.86 -5.86
C ALA A 333 -11.41 18.72 -4.81
N PHE A 334 -11.00 19.97 -4.61
CA PHE A 334 -11.68 20.90 -3.70
C PHE A 334 -13.14 21.15 -4.09
N GLU A 335 -13.41 21.42 -5.36
CA GLU A 335 -14.78 21.64 -5.83
C GLU A 335 -15.65 20.39 -5.69
N ALA A 336 -15.09 19.20 -5.89
CA ALA A 336 -15.79 17.94 -5.63
C ALA A 336 -16.18 17.81 -4.15
N LEU A 337 -15.25 18.03 -3.22
CA LEU A 337 -15.57 17.94 -1.78
C LEU A 337 -16.54 19.03 -1.32
N ARG A 338 -16.38 20.26 -1.84
CA ARG A 338 -17.33 21.35 -1.61
C ARG A 338 -18.73 20.96 -2.08
N PHE A 339 -18.83 20.28 -3.22
CA PHE A 339 -20.10 19.82 -3.75
C PHE A 339 -20.79 18.82 -2.82
N LEU A 340 -20.05 17.88 -2.19
CA LEU A 340 -20.61 16.95 -1.19
C LEU A 340 -21.30 17.66 -0.01
N GLN A 341 -20.85 18.86 0.36
CA GLN A 341 -21.53 19.68 1.35
C GLN A 341 -22.78 20.35 0.75
N THR A 342 -22.63 21.01 -0.40
CA THR A 342 -23.72 21.83 -0.97
C THR A 342 -24.89 21.01 -1.52
N VAL A 343 -24.63 19.80 -2.03
CA VAL A 343 -25.66 18.94 -2.65
C VAL A 343 -26.73 18.48 -1.64
N THR A 344 -26.37 18.48 -0.36
CA THR A 344 -27.24 18.04 0.75
C THR A 344 -28.28 19.11 1.12
N GLN A 345 -28.11 20.35 0.66
CA GLN A 345 -28.84 21.51 1.16
C GLN A 345 -30.00 21.92 0.25
N GLY A 346 -31.06 22.48 0.84
CA GLY A 346 -32.20 23.08 0.13
C GLY A 346 -33.23 22.08 -0.41
N GLY A 347 -33.01 20.77 -0.27
CA GLY A 347 -33.94 19.72 -0.66
C GLY A 347 -34.98 19.41 0.42
N GLN A 348 -35.92 18.50 0.10
CA GLN A 348 -36.97 18.06 1.02
C GLN A 348 -36.40 17.44 2.31
N HIS A 349 -35.28 16.73 2.22
CA HIS A 349 -34.61 16.05 3.33
C HIS A 349 -33.25 16.70 3.61
N SER A 350 -33.24 17.99 3.91
CA SER A 350 -32.00 18.70 4.21
C SER A 350 -31.52 18.41 5.64
N PRO A 351 -30.29 17.91 5.85
CA PRO A 351 -29.66 17.89 7.16
C PRO A 351 -29.31 19.31 7.63
N PRO A 352 -28.99 19.52 8.92
CA PRO A 352 -28.50 20.80 9.39
C PRO A 352 -27.27 21.28 8.60
N GLN A 353 -27.14 22.61 8.46
CA GLN A 353 -26.05 23.24 7.70
C GLN A 353 -24.68 22.69 8.12
N GLY A 354 -23.82 22.45 7.15
CA GLY A 354 -22.46 21.94 7.35
C GLY A 354 -22.30 20.43 7.20
N TYR A 355 -23.40 19.68 7.12
CA TYR A 355 -23.36 18.25 6.81
C TYR A 355 -22.74 18.00 5.42
N VAL A 356 -21.98 16.92 5.30
CA VAL A 356 -21.35 16.47 4.04
C VAL A 356 -21.82 15.07 3.68
N ALA A 357 -22.20 14.85 2.43
CA ALA A 357 -22.56 13.51 1.93
C ALA A 357 -21.32 12.62 1.77
N ARG A 358 -21.51 11.29 1.81
CA ARG A 358 -20.44 10.31 1.52
C ARG A 358 -20.06 10.26 0.05
N THR A 359 -21.07 10.33 -0.79
CA THR A 359 -20.98 10.13 -2.24
C THR A 359 -22.23 10.68 -2.91
N ILE A 360 -22.20 10.75 -4.24
CA ILE A 360 -23.30 11.13 -5.11
C ILE A 360 -23.49 10.14 -6.26
N LEU A 361 -24.73 10.00 -6.71
CA LEU A 361 -25.12 9.31 -7.92
C LEU A 361 -26.02 10.22 -8.78
N PRO A 362 -25.88 10.23 -10.12
CA PRO A 362 -26.80 10.97 -10.98
C PRO A 362 -28.23 10.45 -10.83
N ALA A 363 -29.21 11.35 -10.68
CA ALA A 363 -30.61 10.98 -10.58
C ALA A 363 -31.20 10.40 -11.87
N SER A 364 -30.47 10.49 -12.99
CA SER A 364 -30.82 9.81 -14.25
C SER A 364 -30.59 8.29 -14.20
N GLY A 365 -29.88 7.79 -13.18
CA GLY A 365 -29.69 6.36 -12.95
C GLY A 365 -30.84 5.70 -12.19
N PRO A 366 -30.72 4.41 -11.86
CA PRO A 366 -31.67 3.71 -10.98
C PRO A 366 -31.76 4.40 -9.61
N ASP A 367 -32.95 4.40 -9.00
CA ASP A 367 -33.14 4.93 -7.64
C ASP A 367 -32.43 4.01 -6.62
N PRO A 368 -31.38 4.51 -5.93
CA PRO A 368 -30.61 3.70 -4.99
C PRO A 368 -31.38 3.38 -3.69
N ASN A 369 -32.56 3.95 -3.46
CA ASN A 369 -33.41 3.63 -2.31
C ASN A 369 -34.29 2.39 -2.55
N GLU A 370 -34.51 1.96 -3.80
CA GLU A 370 -35.35 0.79 -4.10
C GLU A 370 -34.82 -0.47 -3.39
N GLY A 371 -35.65 -1.07 -2.54
CA GLY A 371 -35.29 -2.27 -1.76
C GLY A 371 -34.30 -2.04 -0.60
N ARG A 372 -33.82 -0.82 -0.39
CA ARG A 372 -32.78 -0.50 0.61
C ARG A 372 -33.25 -0.72 2.05
N MET A 373 -34.49 -0.36 2.39
CA MET A 373 -35.03 -0.53 3.74
C MET A 373 -35.04 -1.99 4.21
N GLU A 374 -35.35 -2.92 3.31
CA GLU A 374 -35.32 -4.36 3.64
C GLU A 374 -33.89 -4.85 3.81
N HIS A 375 -32.99 -4.44 2.91
CA HIS A 375 -31.57 -4.72 3.04
C HIS A 375 -31.00 -4.20 4.37
N ASP A 376 -31.28 -2.96 4.75
CA ASP A 376 -30.80 -2.35 6.00
C ASP A 376 -31.33 -3.08 7.24
N ARG A 377 -32.58 -3.54 7.24
CA ARG A 377 -33.14 -4.36 8.33
C ARG A 377 -32.41 -5.69 8.46
N LEU A 378 -32.12 -6.37 7.35
CA LEU A 378 -31.40 -7.63 7.33
C LEU A 378 -29.96 -7.46 7.81
N THR A 379 -29.27 -6.42 7.36
CA THR A 379 -27.90 -6.10 7.79
C THR A 379 -27.84 -5.85 9.30
N ARG A 380 -28.80 -5.10 9.84
CA ARG A 380 -28.88 -4.86 11.28
C ARG A 380 -29.16 -6.13 12.08
N ALA A 381 -30.07 -6.97 11.59
CA ALA A 381 -30.45 -8.20 12.28
C ALA A 381 -29.34 -9.26 12.31
N ASN A 382 -28.50 -9.32 11.26
CA ASN A 382 -27.58 -10.43 11.04
C ASN A 382 -26.09 -10.11 11.25
N GLY A 383 -25.70 -8.84 11.44
CA GLY A 383 -24.27 -8.49 11.50
C GLY A 383 -23.94 -7.25 12.32
N ASP A 384 -24.44 -6.09 11.91
CA ASP A 384 -24.08 -4.80 12.52
C ASP A 384 -25.26 -4.22 13.31
N ARG A 385 -25.23 -4.36 14.64
CA ARG A 385 -26.32 -3.85 15.50
C ARG A 385 -26.52 -2.35 15.39
N LEU A 386 -25.47 -1.61 15.01
CA LEU A 386 -25.50 -0.15 14.89
C LEU A 386 -26.01 0.29 13.52
N TRP A 387 -26.22 -0.63 12.57
CA TRP A 387 -26.71 -0.32 11.22
C TRP A 387 -28.03 0.45 11.28
N LYS A 388 -28.03 1.69 10.76
CA LYS A 388 -29.23 2.53 10.78
C LYS A 388 -30.26 2.02 9.78
N VAL A 389 -31.54 2.13 10.12
CA VAL A 389 -32.66 1.77 9.24
C VAL A 389 -33.58 2.98 9.14
N TYR A 390 -33.48 3.72 8.04
CA TYR A 390 -34.21 4.96 7.80
C TYR A 390 -34.31 5.23 6.29
N GLU A 391 -35.25 6.09 5.90
CA GLU A 391 -35.57 6.37 4.51
C GLU A 391 -35.89 7.87 4.32
N PRO A 392 -35.42 8.51 3.24
CA PRO A 392 -34.49 7.97 2.25
C PRO A 392 -33.05 7.93 2.80
N ARG A 393 -32.28 6.89 2.48
CA ARG A 393 -30.82 6.88 2.73
C ARG A 393 -30.07 7.69 1.68
N TRP A 394 -30.66 7.79 0.50
CA TRP A 394 -30.16 8.57 -0.61
C TRP A 394 -31.17 9.66 -0.97
N PRO A 395 -31.20 10.79 -0.27
CA PRO A 395 -32.13 11.85 -0.62
C PRO A 395 -31.77 12.49 -1.96
N LEU A 396 -32.78 13.04 -2.63
CA LEU A 396 -32.59 13.86 -3.83
C LEU A 396 -32.11 15.26 -3.45
N SER A 397 -31.18 15.79 -4.24
CA SER A 397 -30.74 17.19 -4.19
C SER A 397 -31.89 18.14 -4.54
N ALA A 398 -31.75 19.41 -4.14
CA ALA A 398 -32.78 20.44 -4.37
C ALA A 398 -33.16 20.63 -5.85
N ASP A 399 -32.21 20.44 -6.76
CA ASP A 399 -32.40 20.51 -8.22
C ASP A 399 -32.86 19.18 -8.85
N GLY A 400 -33.00 18.13 -8.03
CA GLY A 400 -33.37 16.78 -8.45
C GLY A 400 -32.36 16.09 -9.36
N GLN A 401 -31.14 16.60 -9.50
CA GLN A 401 -30.12 16.06 -10.41
C GLN A 401 -29.25 14.97 -9.77
N TRP A 402 -29.20 14.90 -8.44
CA TRP A 402 -28.30 14.02 -7.70
C TRP A 402 -29.01 13.31 -6.56
N TYR A 403 -28.75 12.02 -6.43
CA TYR A 403 -28.87 11.33 -5.15
C TYR A 403 -27.57 11.56 -4.38
N TRP A 404 -27.66 11.87 -3.10
CA TRP A 404 -26.50 11.94 -2.21
C TRP A 404 -26.64 10.93 -1.09
N LYS A 405 -25.55 10.22 -0.76
CA LYS A 405 -25.59 9.20 0.28
C LYS A 405 -25.37 9.82 1.65
N SER A 406 -26.29 9.55 2.56
CA SER A 406 -26.18 9.91 3.97
C SER A 406 -25.33 8.89 4.76
N ASP A 407 -25.30 9.03 6.08
CA ASP A 407 -24.58 8.20 7.06
C ASP A 407 -23.05 8.36 7.01
N THR A 408 -22.58 9.59 6.83
CA THR A 408 -21.16 9.92 6.67
C THR A 408 -20.30 9.55 7.87
N SER A 409 -19.14 8.94 7.59
CA SER A 409 -18.20 8.44 8.59
C SER A 409 -17.06 9.42 8.90
N SER A 410 -16.39 9.19 10.02
CA SER A 410 -15.29 10.05 10.52
C SER A 410 -14.08 10.08 9.60
N ASP A 411 -13.78 8.98 8.92
CA ASP A 411 -12.68 8.87 7.96
C ASP A 411 -12.85 9.81 6.74
N GLU A 412 -14.09 10.07 6.30
CA GLU A 412 -14.37 11.13 5.31
C GLU A 412 -13.90 12.49 5.81
N LEU A 413 -14.26 12.83 7.05
CA LEU A 413 -13.89 14.09 7.68
C LEU A 413 -12.38 14.17 7.87
N ASP A 414 -11.72 13.10 8.31
CA ASP A 414 -10.26 13.04 8.43
C ASP A 414 -9.58 13.38 7.11
N GLY A 415 -10.07 12.81 6.00
CA GLY A 415 -9.56 13.13 4.66
C GLY A 415 -9.77 14.60 4.30
N HIS A 416 -10.98 15.12 4.51
CA HIS A 416 -11.33 16.50 4.21
C HIS A 416 -10.46 17.50 5.00
N TYR A 417 -10.33 17.31 6.31
CA TYR A 417 -9.52 18.17 7.18
C TYR A 417 -8.01 18.02 6.97
N PHE A 418 -7.54 16.87 6.46
CA PHE A 418 -6.16 16.76 5.99
C PHE A 418 -5.92 17.60 4.73
N PHE A 419 -6.88 17.65 3.82
CA PHE A 419 -6.74 18.31 2.53
C PHE A 419 -7.00 19.82 2.54
N TYR A 420 -8.06 20.30 3.21
CA TYR A 420 -8.44 21.72 3.19
C TYR A 420 -7.31 22.71 3.54
N PRO A 421 -6.51 22.54 4.60
CA PRO A 421 -5.44 23.49 4.91
C PRO A 421 -4.33 23.47 3.85
N LEU A 422 -4.05 22.31 3.25
CA LEU A 422 -3.06 22.19 2.17
C LEU A 422 -3.52 22.94 0.93
N TYR A 423 -4.79 22.79 0.55
CA TYR A 423 -5.35 23.56 -0.57
C TYR A 423 -5.34 25.07 -0.26
N TYR A 424 -5.75 25.45 0.94
CA TYR A 424 -5.79 26.84 1.40
C TYR A 424 -4.43 27.54 1.35
N ASP A 425 -3.39 26.87 1.87
CA ASP A 425 -2.05 27.46 2.01
C ASP A 425 -1.23 27.38 0.73
N LEU A 426 -1.35 26.27 -0.02
CA LEU A 426 -0.41 25.95 -1.09
C LEU A 426 -0.96 26.21 -2.50
N VAL A 427 -2.29 26.22 -2.67
CA VAL A 427 -2.93 26.22 -4.00
C VAL A 427 -3.87 27.40 -4.23
N ALA A 428 -4.70 27.75 -3.25
CA ALA A 428 -5.67 28.83 -3.39
C ALA A 428 -4.95 30.18 -3.54
N ASP A 429 -5.08 30.79 -4.72
CA ASP A 429 -4.31 31.98 -5.09
C ASP A 429 -4.99 33.29 -4.70
N ASP A 430 -6.32 33.29 -4.75
CA ASP A 430 -7.12 34.49 -4.54
C ASP A 430 -8.06 34.36 -3.32
N GLU A 431 -8.58 35.51 -2.90
CA GLU A 431 -9.48 35.57 -1.74
C GLU A 431 -10.84 34.92 -2.00
N LEU A 432 -11.27 34.76 -3.25
CA LEU A 432 -12.50 34.07 -3.57
C LEU A 432 -12.36 32.57 -3.30
N GLU A 433 -11.27 31.96 -3.76
CA GLU A 433 -10.94 30.56 -3.47
C GLU A 433 -10.72 30.35 -1.97
N LYS A 434 -9.91 31.20 -1.33
CA LYS A 434 -9.67 31.12 0.12
C LYS A 434 -10.95 31.29 0.92
N SER A 435 -11.86 32.17 0.50
CA SER A 435 -13.15 32.35 1.15
C SER A 435 -14.05 31.12 1.00
N ALA A 436 -14.02 30.44 -0.15
CA ALA A 436 -14.76 29.19 -0.32
C ALA A 436 -14.25 28.10 0.63
N VAL A 437 -12.93 27.97 0.80
CA VAL A 437 -12.36 27.00 1.76
C VAL A 437 -12.76 27.36 3.20
N ARG A 438 -12.65 28.64 3.59
CA ARG A 438 -13.10 29.12 4.90
C ARG A 438 -14.55 28.76 5.18
N GLN A 439 -15.43 28.95 4.19
CA GLN A 439 -16.85 28.68 4.34
C GLN A 439 -17.10 27.18 4.58
N VAL A 440 -16.55 26.30 3.74
CA VAL A 440 -16.74 24.84 3.86
C VAL A 440 -16.25 24.33 5.21
N VAL A 441 -15.05 24.76 5.62
CA VAL A 441 -14.45 24.39 6.91
C VAL A 441 -15.26 24.92 8.08
N ALA A 442 -15.67 26.19 8.02
CA ALA A 442 -16.47 26.80 9.09
C ALA A 442 -17.83 26.11 9.23
N ASP A 443 -18.54 25.88 8.14
CA ASP A 443 -19.86 25.23 8.15
C ASP A 443 -19.79 23.84 8.78
N LEU A 444 -18.82 23.01 8.37
CA LEU A 444 -18.65 21.66 8.91
C LEU A 444 -18.18 21.68 10.38
N THR A 445 -17.25 22.55 10.75
CA THR A 445 -16.76 22.60 12.13
C THR A 445 -17.83 23.15 13.08
N ASP A 446 -18.56 24.17 12.64
CA ASP A 446 -19.65 24.77 13.41
C ASP A 446 -20.79 23.77 13.58
N HIS A 447 -21.12 22.98 12.55
CA HIS A 447 -22.04 21.87 12.66
C HIS A 447 -21.67 20.94 13.81
N LEU A 448 -20.42 20.46 13.84
CA LEU A 448 -19.95 19.59 14.92
C LEU A 448 -20.11 20.28 16.28
N ILE A 449 -19.65 21.52 16.46
CA ILE A 449 -19.75 22.22 17.75
C ILE A 449 -21.22 22.40 18.19
N MET A 450 -22.11 22.82 17.29
CA MET A 450 -23.52 23.07 17.59
C MET A 450 -24.29 21.79 17.94
N HIS A 451 -23.84 20.65 17.42
CA HIS A 451 -24.49 19.37 17.61
C HIS A 451 -23.72 18.47 18.59
N ASP A 452 -23.05 19.03 19.60
CA ASP A 452 -22.31 18.28 20.62
C ASP A 452 -21.28 17.31 20.03
N TYR A 453 -20.56 17.75 19.00
CA TYR A 453 -19.51 17.03 18.29
C TYR A 453 -19.96 15.71 17.66
N VAL A 454 -21.17 15.68 17.10
CA VAL A 454 -21.59 14.64 16.15
C VAL A 454 -22.02 15.26 14.83
N LEU A 455 -21.91 14.48 13.75
CA LEU A 455 -22.47 14.84 12.46
C LEU A 455 -23.95 14.40 12.42
N MET A 456 -24.87 15.34 12.27
CA MET A 456 -26.32 15.16 12.34
C MET A 456 -26.95 14.98 10.96
N GLU A 457 -27.80 13.97 10.84
CA GLU A 457 -28.49 13.59 9.62
C GLU A 457 -29.78 14.37 9.37
N HIS A 458 -30.33 14.18 8.16
CA HIS A 458 -31.63 14.71 7.79
C HIS A 458 -32.81 14.07 8.54
N ASP A 459 -32.61 12.90 9.16
CA ASP A 459 -33.61 12.24 10.03
C ASP A 459 -33.60 12.79 11.47
N GLY A 460 -32.72 13.76 11.76
CA GLY A 460 -32.59 14.38 13.08
C GLY A 460 -31.78 13.55 14.08
N THR A 461 -31.09 12.51 13.65
CA THR A 461 -30.21 11.69 14.50
C THR A 461 -28.75 11.77 14.05
N PRO A 462 -27.78 11.40 14.89
CA PRO A 462 -26.38 11.34 14.48
C PRO A 462 -26.16 10.31 13.34
N THR A 463 -25.10 10.53 12.57
CA THR A 463 -24.44 9.48 11.77
C THR A 463 -23.95 8.36 12.69
N ARG A 464 -23.69 7.18 12.12
CA ARG A 464 -23.14 6.07 12.90
C ARG A 464 -21.71 6.30 13.36
N TRP A 465 -20.85 6.84 12.49
CA TRP A 465 -19.39 6.78 12.66
C TRP A 465 -18.71 8.12 12.90
N ALA A 466 -19.31 9.25 12.50
CA ALA A 466 -18.77 10.58 12.79
C ALA A 466 -19.22 11.05 14.20
N VAL A 467 -18.76 10.32 15.22
CA VAL A 467 -19.08 10.54 16.64
C VAL A 467 -17.84 10.97 17.41
N PHE A 468 -17.80 12.25 17.81
CA PHE A 468 -16.69 12.85 18.55
C PHE A 468 -17.12 13.42 19.90
N ARG A 469 -18.37 13.18 20.30
CA ARG A 469 -18.96 13.76 21.51
C ARG A 469 -18.29 13.25 22.78
N PRO A 470 -18.00 14.11 23.76
CA PRO A 470 -17.36 13.69 25.01
C PRO A 470 -18.07 12.56 25.73
N GLN A 471 -19.40 12.60 25.76
CA GLN A 471 -20.19 11.57 26.43
C GLN A 471 -20.00 10.18 25.80
N SER A 472 -19.94 10.09 24.47
CA SER A 472 -19.72 8.82 23.78
C SER A 472 -18.31 8.33 23.99
N LEU A 473 -17.31 9.18 23.70
CA LEU A 473 -15.91 8.75 23.74
C LEU A 473 -15.44 8.38 25.14
N ASN A 474 -15.88 9.10 26.18
CA ASN A 474 -15.39 8.88 27.55
C ASN A 474 -16.25 7.91 28.38
N HIS A 475 -17.50 7.69 28.00
CA HIS A 475 -18.46 6.96 28.85
C HIS A 475 -19.23 5.84 28.14
N SER A 476 -19.01 5.60 26.85
CA SER A 476 -19.57 4.44 26.15
C SER A 476 -18.52 3.34 25.95
N GLU A 477 -18.90 2.10 26.27
CA GLU A 477 -18.10 0.92 25.92
C GLU A 477 -17.98 0.74 24.41
N GLU A 478 -19.00 1.16 23.65
CA GLU A 478 -19.03 1.02 22.17
C GLU A 478 -17.90 1.81 21.48
N TRP A 479 -17.49 2.93 22.08
CA TRP A 479 -16.51 3.86 21.49
C TRP A 479 -15.13 3.79 22.16
N THR A 480 -14.89 2.79 23.02
CA THR A 480 -13.62 2.70 23.76
C THR A 480 -12.42 2.46 22.84
N VAL A 481 -12.60 1.68 21.76
CA VAL A 481 -11.54 1.40 20.78
C VAL A 481 -11.19 2.64 19.96
N GLU A 482 -12.18 3.45 19.60
CA GLU A 482 -11.96 4.65 18.77
C GLU A 482 -11.71 5.93 19.59
N ARG A 483 -11.72 5.84 20.93
CA ARG A 483 -11.61 7.01 21.81
C ARG A 483 -10.38 7.86 21.49
N GLY A 484 -9.21 7.22 21.38
CA GLY A 484 -7.95 7.92 21.11
C GLY A 484 -7.96 8.59 19.74
N LEU A 485 -8.34 7.81 18.71
CA LEU A 485 -8.40 8.27 17.33
C LEU A 485 -9.41 9.41 17.14
N ASN A 486 -10.66 9.26 17.56
CA ASN A 486 -11.71 10.27 17.36
C ASN A 486 -11.45 11.53 18.20
N SER A 487 -10.81 11.41 19.37
CA SER A 487 -10.36 12.58 20.14
C SER A 487 -9.28 13.37 19.37
N LEU A 488 -8.31 12.67 18.76
CA LEU A 488 -7.28 13.30 17.94
C LEU A 488 -7.87 13.94 16.68
N SER A 489 -8.82 13.27 16.02
CA SER A 489 -9.51 13.78 14.85
C SER A 489 -10.19 15.11 15.13
N VAL A 490 -11.08 15.21 16.12
CA VAL A 490 -11.82 16.46 16.38
C VAL A 490 -10.92 17.60 16.84
N LEU A 491 -9.86 17.32 17.61
CA LEU A 491 -8.86 18.33 17.98
C LEU A 491 -8.11 18.84 16.74
N SER A 492 -7.79 17.95 15.80
CA SER A 492 -7.17 18.32 14.53
C SER A 492 -8.12 19.15 13.66
N TYR A 493 -9.41 18.82 13.62
CA TYR A 493 -10.42 19.58 12.88
C TYR A 493 -10.53 21.01 13.39
N LEU A 494 -10.57 21.19 14.72
CA LEU A 494 -10.62 22.50 15.37
C LEU A 494 -9.36 23.33 15.09
N ALA A 495 -8.19 22.68 15.08
CA ALA A 495 -6.93 23.35 14.72
C ALA A 495 -6.92 23.83 13.27
N VAL A 496 -7.41 23.00 12.34
CA VAL A 496 -7.56 23.38 10.92
C VAL A 496 -8.57 24.51 10.78
N ALA A 497 -9.72 24.43 11.44
CA ALA A 497 -10.73 25.48 11.41
C ALA A 497 -10.20 26.81 11.94
N LYS A 498 -9.44 26.78 13.04
CA LYS A 498 -8.73 27.94 13.56
C LYS A 498 -7.77 28.53 12.54
N HIS A 499 -6.93 27.69 11.94
CA HIS A 499 -5.91 28.11 10.97
C HIS A 499 -6.54 28.77 9.73
N VAL A 500 -7.49 28.09 9.11
CA VAL A 500 -8.11 28.51 7.85
C VAL A 500 -8.99 29.76 8.04
N THR A 501 -9.78 29.82 9.13
CA THR A 501 -10.77 30.89 9.33
C THR A 501 -10.29 32.04 10.22
N GLY A 502 -9.27 31.83 11.06
CA GLY A 502 -8.82 32.76 12.08
C GLY A 502 -9.71 32.87 13.33
N GLN A 503 -10.89 32.24 13.36
CA GLN A 503 -11.89 32.44 14.42
C GLN A 503 -11.46 31.80 15.76
N GLN A 504 -11.47 32.58 16.84
CA GLN A 504 -11.02 32.13 18.17
C GLN A 504 -11.94 31.10 18.83
N LYS A 505 -13.21 30.99 18.39
CA LYS A 505 -14.16 30.01 18.94
C LYS A 505 -13.67 28.56 18.84
N TYR A 506 -12.85 28.24 17.82
CA TYR A 506 -12.30 26.91 17.64
C TYR A 506 -11.21 26.57 18.66
N ASP A 507 -10.36 27.53 19.04
CA ASP A 507 -9.40 27.35 20.13
C ASP A 507 -10.12 27.13 21.47
N ILE A 508 -11.17 27.91 21.73
CA ILE A 508 -11.99 27.80 22.95
C ILE A 508 -12.65 26.41 23.02
N ALA A 509 -13.19 25.93 21.90
CA ALA A 509 -13.76 24.58 21.80
C ALA A 509 -12.71 23.49 22.06
N ALA A 510 -11.51 23.62 21.48
CA ALA A 510 -10.41 22.66 21.69
C ALA A 510 -9.93 22.66 23.15
N GLU A 511 -9.75 23.84 23.75
CA GLU A 511 -9.39 23.98 25.16
C GLU A 511 -10.44 23.34 26.08
N LYS A 512 -11.73 23.50 25.76
CA LYS A 512 -12.81 22.83 26.49
C LYS A 512 -12.69 21.30 26.40
N LEU A 513 -12.52 20.75 25.20
CA LEU A 513 -12.35 19.31 24.98
C LEU A 513 -11.16 18.73 25.75
N MET A 514 -10.02 19.43 25.76
CA MET A 514 -8.84 18.99 26.50
C MET A 514 -9.02 19.12 28.01
N ARG A 515 -9.43 20.29 28.51
CA ARG A 515 -9.41 20.58 29.95
C ARG A 515 -10.59 19.97 30.71
N GLU A 516 -11.77 19.94 30.10
CA GLU A 516 -12.98 19.45 30.76
C GLU A 516 -13.25 17.97 30.47
N TYR A 517 -12.81 17.47 29.31
CA TYR A 517 -13.11 16.12 28.86
C TYR A 517 -11.88 15.25 28.59
N ALA A 518 -10.67 15.73 28.89
CA ALA A 518 -9.42 14.98 28.80
C ALA A 518 -9.10 14.43 27.40
N PHE A 519 -9.53 15.11 26.33
CA PHE A 519 -9.30 14.64 24.96
C PHE A 519 -7.80 14.58 24.61
N ASP A 520 -6.96 15.44 25.20
CA ASP A 520 -5.50 15.35 25.08
C ASP A 520 -4.95 14.04 25.65
N THR A 521 -5.45 13.62 26.81
CA THR A 521 -5.09 12.36 27.45
C THR A 521 -5.58 11.16 26.64
N ASN A 522 -6.78 11.23 26.07
CA ASN A 522 -7.31 10.19 25.19
C ASN A 522 -6.34 9.89 24.03
N THR A 523 -5.70 10.91 23.45
CA THR A 523 -4.77 10.72 22.32
C THR A 523 -3.50 9.93 22.66
N MET A 524 -3.17 9.76 23.95
CA MET A 524 -1.97 9.05 24.40
C MET A 524 -2.13 7.53 24.37
N VAL A 525 -3.34 7.02 24.15
CA VAL A 525 -3.63 5.59 24.05
C VAL A 525 -4.39 5.35 22.74
N PRO A 526 -3.68 5.01 21.65
CA PRO A 526 -4.27 4.80 20.34
C PRO A 526 -5.11 3.52 20.26
#